data_AF-A0A9D7NK66-F1
#
_entry.id   AF-A0A9D7NK66-F1
#
_cell.length_a   1.000
_cell.length_b   1.000
_cell.length_c   1.000
_cell.angle_alpha   90.00
_cell.angle_beta   90.00
_cell.angle_gamma   90.00
#
_symmetry.space_group_name_H-M   'P 1'
#
loop_
_entity.id
_entity.type
_entity.pdbx_description
1 polymer ?
#
loop_
_entity_poly.entity_id
_entity_poly.type
_entity_poly.pdbx_seq_one_letter_code
_entity_poly.pdbx_strand_id
1 'polypeptide(L)'
;MSRSILASTRVHPAVRAKIEQLHADVVAEVEQAVSQHAVVVVGMFANPFVMRASAELRRAGIAHHYIGYGGYFSQWRRRNALKMWTGWPTFPMVFVRGVLIGGAQDLTALLRCGELRTLLEDVP
;
A
#
# COMPACT_ATOMS: atom_id res chain seq x y z
N MET A 1 -10.40 -2.37 14.29
CA MET A 1 -10.14 -3.82 14.10
C MET A 1 -8.78 -4.17 14.68
N SER A 2 -8.67 -5.20 15.53
CA SER A 2 -7.38 -5.68 16.06
C SER A 2 -6.96 -6.95 15.33
N ARG A 3 -6.06 -6.83 14.35
CA ARG A 3 -5.42 -8.01 13.73
C ARG A 3 -4.58 -8.74 14.77
N SER A 4 -4.67 -10.07 14.81
CA SER A 4 -3.80 -10.88 15.68
C SER A 4 -2.34 -10.76 15.22
N ILE A 5 -1.49 -10.19 16.07
CA ILE A 5 -0.04 -10.11 15.91
C ILE A 5 0.65 -10.65 17.16
N LEU A 6 1.85 -11.21 17.00
CA LEU A 6 2.62 -11.72 18.14
C LEU A 6 2.95 -10.57 19.10
N ALA A 7 2.47 -10.63 20.33
CA ALA A 7 2.73 -9.62 21.35
C ALA A 7 4.24 -9.45 21.58
N SER A 8 4.71 -8.21 21.73
CA SER A 8 6.14 -7.90 21.96
C SER A 8 6.70 -8.57 23.23
N THR A 9 5.85 -8.79 24.23
CA THR A 9 6.19 -9.55 25.46
C THR A 9 6.53 -11.01 25.18
N ARG A 10 6.02 -11.57 24.08
CA ARG A 10 6.30 -12.93 23.59
C ARG A 10 7.43 -12.97 22.56
N VAL A 11 8.17 -11.88 22.41
CA VAL A 11 9.38 -11.78 21.57
C VAL A 11 10.58 -11.62 22.49
N HIS A 12 11.61 -12.45 22.29
CA HIS A 12 12.86 -12.37 23.03
C HIS A 12 13.54 -11.00 22.82
N PRO A 13 14.00 -10.29 23.87
CA PRO A 13 14.54 -8.93 23.75
C PRO A 13 15.63 -8.77 22.68
N ALA A 14 16.54 -9.74 22.57
CA ALA A 14 17.65 -9.72 21.60
C ALA A 14 17.22 -9.68 20.12
N VAL A 15 15.97 -10.07 19.78
CA VAL A 15 15.49 -10.05 18.39
C VAL A 15 14.45 -8.95 18.13
N ARG A 16 14.01 -8.21 19.16
CA ARG A 16 12.99 -7.15 19.01
C ARG A 16 13.43 -6.05 18.06
N ALA A 17 14.65 -5.53 18.24
CA ALA A 17 15.20 -4.50 17.37
C ALA A 17 15.25 -4.93 15.90
N LYS A 18 15.58 -6.21 15.64
CA LYS A 18 15.59 -6.76 14.28
C LYS A 18 14.20 -6.76 13.64
N ILE A 19 13.15 -7.03 14.41
CA ILE A 19 11.77 -7.01 13.92
C ILE A 19 11.31 -5.57 13.67
N GLU A 20 11.56 -4.67 14.62
CA GLU A 20 11.18 -3.26 14.56
C GLU A 20 11.84 -2.52 13.39
N GLN A 21 13.10 -2.84 13.09
CA GLN A 21 13.88 -2.17 12.05
C GLN A 21 13.81 -2.85 10.69
N LEU A 22 13.17 -4.03 10.59
CA LEU A 22 13.17 -4.82 9.35
C LEU A 22 12.48 -4.04 8.22
N HIS A 23 13.28 -3.47 7.32
CA HIS A 23 12.83 -2.66 6.19
C HIS A 23 11.92 -1.49 6.61
N ALA A 24 12.20 -0.89 7.78
CA ALA A 24 11.47 0.29 8.26
C ALA A 24 11.57 1.49 7.28
N ASP A 25 12.66 1.56 6.51
CA ASP A 25 12.85 2.54 5.43
C ASP A 25 11.75 2.47 4.36
N VAL A 26 11.32 1.25 4.00
CA VAL A 26 10.26 1.01 3.00
C VAL A 26 8.90 1.46 3.52
N VAL A 27 8.61 1.20 4.79
CA VAL A 27 7.34 1.62 5.41
C VAL A 27 7.30 3.14 5.52
N ALA A 28 8.39 3.76 5.99
CA ALA A 28 8.50 5.20 6.12
C ALA A 28 8.35 5.93 4.77
N GLU A 29 8.96 5.41 3.70
CA GLU A 29 8.81 5.95 2.33
C GLU A 29 7.34 5.95 1.87
N VAL A 30 6.63 4.83 2.07
CA VAL A 30 5.22 4.71 1.68
C VAL A 30 4.34 5.61 2.55
N GLU A 31 4.55 5.64 3.87
CA GLU A 31 3.79 6.50 4.78
C GLU A 31 3.98 7.99 4.45
N GLN A 32 5.21 8.40 4.14
CA GLN A 32 5.51 9.75 3.68
C GLN A 32 4.76 10.06 2.38
N ALA A 33 4.83 9.20 1.38
CA ALA A 33 4.13 9.42 0.12
C ALA A 33 2.61 9.48 0.30
N VAL A 34 2.06 8.65 1.18
CA VAL A 34 0.63 8.62 1.53
C VAL A 34 0.20 9.92 2.20
N SER A 35 1.08 10.59 2.96
CA SER A 35 0.82 11.92 3.52
C SER A 35 0.91 13.05 2.49
N GLN A 36 1.73 12.89 1.44
CA GLN A 36 2.05 13.94 0.46
C GLN A 36 1.14 13.92 -0.78
N HIS A 37 0.54 12.77 -1.09
CA HIS A 37 -0.22 12.56 -2.31
C HIS A 37 -1.64 12.08 -2.01
N ALA A 38 -2.62 12.64 -2.72
CA ALA A 38 -4.02 12.25 -2.56
C ALA A 38 -4.28 10.79 -2.95
N VAL A 39 -3.54 10.25 -3.92
CA VAL A 39 -3.61 8.85 -4.32
C VAL A 39 -2.20 8.28 -4.44
N VAL A 40 -1.95 7.16 -3.76
CA VAL A 40 -0.69 6.40 -3.85
C VAL A 40 -0.99 4.97 -4.25
N VAL A 41 -0.29 4.49 -5.28
CA VAL A 41 -0.32 3.09 -5.72
C VAL A 41 1.03 2.47 -5.40
N VAL A 42 1.06 1.55 -4.45
CA VAL A 42 2.26 0.78 -4.12
C VAL A 42 2.20 -0.55 -4.84
N GLY A 43 3.29 -0.93 -5.50
CA GLY A 43 3.33 -2.12 -6.35
C GLY A 43 4.73 -2.66 -6.62
N MET A 44 4.84 -3.34 -7.74
CA MET A 44 6.07 -3.99 -8.19
C MET A 44 6.11 -4.06 -9.72
N PHE A 45 7.32 -4.15 -10.26
CA PHE A 45 7.58 -4.28 -11.68
C PHE A 45 6.96 -5.57 -12.25
N ALA A 46 6.47 -5.47 -13.49
CA ALA A 46 5.85 -6.54 -14.27
C ALA A 46 4.58 -7.16 -13.66
N ASN A 47 3.93 -6.52 -12.67
CA ASN A 47 2.65 -6.98 -12.15
C ASN A 47 1.47 -6.40 -12.96
N PRO A 48 0.65 -7.24 -13.64
CA PRO A 48 -0.44 -6.78 -14.50
C PRO A 48 -1.55 -6.05 -13.73
N PHE A 49 -1.79 -6.40 -12.46
CA PHE A 49 -2.80 -5.74 -11.62
C PHE A 49 -2.39 -4.32 -11.23
N VAL A 50 -1.09 -4.09 -11.01
CA VAL A 50 -0.54 -2.75 -10.76
C VAL A 50 -0.71 -1.88 -12.01
N MET A 51 -0.33 -2.42 -13.17
CA MET A 51 -0.50 -1.73 -14.46
C MET A 51 -1.96 -1.37 -14.73
N ARG A 52 -2.87 -2.31 -14.44
CA ARG A 52 -4.32 -2.08 -14.59
C ARG A 52 -4.82 -0.99 -13.66
N ALA A 53 -4.50 -1.03 -12.37
CA ALA A 53 -4.91 0.00 -11.41
C ALA A 53 -4.46 1.41 -11.85
N SER A 54 -3.18 1.57 -12.21
CA SER A 54 -2.65 2.84 -12.71
C SER A 54 -3.29 3.27 -14.04
N ALA A 55 -3.63 2.33 -14.93
CA ALA A 55 -4.35 2.66 -16.17
C ALA A 55 -5.79 3.11 -15.91
N GLU A 56 -6.49 2.50 -14.96
CA GLU A 56 -7.85 2.89 -14.59
C GLU A 56 -7.88 4.29 -13.96
N LEU A 57 -6.93 4.61 -13.07
CA LEU A 57 -6.77 5.97 -12.51
C LEU A 57 -6.49 7.01 -13.59
N ARG A 58 -5.58 6.72 -14.52
CA ARG A 58 -5.30 7.63 -15.66
C ARG A 58 -6.53 7.86 -16.53
N ARG A 59 -7.28 6.80 -16.84
CA ARG A 59 -8.51 6.88 -17.63
C ARG A 59 -9.61 7.67 -16.91
N ALA A 60 -9.64 7.64 -15.58
CA ALA A 60 -10.54 8.44 -14.76
C ALA A 60 -10.08 9.90 -14.57
N GLY A 61 -8.91 10.28 -15.09
CA GLY A 61 -8.33 11.61 -14.90
C GLY A 61 -7.80 11.87 -13.50
N ILE A 62 -7.52 10.81 -12.72
CA ILE A 62 -7.07 10.90 -11.34
C ILE A 62 -5.53 10.79 -11.30
N ALA A 63 -4.88 11.87 -10.90
CA ALA A 63 -3.44 11.89 -10.64
C ALA A 63 -3.11 10.96 -9.47
N HIS A 64 -2.04 10.18 -9.61
CA HIS A 64 -1.58 9.28 -8.56
C HIS A 64 -0.06 9.18 -8.55
N HIS A 65 0.49 8.96 -7.37
CA HIS A 65 1.90 8.65 -7.17
C HIS A 65 2.10 7.13 -7.18
N TYR A 66 3.10 6.64 -7.91
CA TYR A 66 3.42 5.20 -7.98
C TYR A 66 4.75 4.91 -7.32
N ILE A 67 4.76 3.93 -6.41
CA ILE A 67 5.98 3.41 -5.77
C ILE A 67 6.11 1.92 -6.10
N GLY A 68 7.25 1.54 -6.69
CA GLY A 68 7.51 0.18 -7.12
C GLY A 68 8.74 -0.42 -6.46
N TYR A 69 8.59 -1.61 -5.88
CA TYR A 69 9.72 -2.33 -5.26
C TYR A 69 10.06 -3.60 -6.05
N GLY A 70 11.10 -3.55 -6.89
CA GLY A 70 11.61 -4.72 -7.63
C GLY A 70 10.55 -5.48 -8.44
N GLY A 71 10.83 -6.73 -8.78
CA GLY A 71 9.92 -7.61 -9.53
C GLY A 71 9.64 -8.93 -8.82
N TYR A 72 9.11 -9.93 -9.53
CA TYR A 72 8.86 -11.26 -8.96
C TYR A 72 10.13 -11.93 -8.43
N PHE A 73 11.27 -11.65 -9.07
CA PHE A 73 12.57 -12.25 -8.75
C PHE A 73 13.45 -11.39 -7.83
N SER A 74 12.99 -10.21 -7.39
CA SER A 74 13.82 -9.30 -6.59
C SER A 74 12.99 -8.53 -5.54
N GLN A 75 13.63 -8.05 -4.47
CA GLN A 75 13.03 -7.17 -3.46
C GLN A 75 11.76 -7.70 -2.74
N TRP A 76 11.46 -9.00 -2.81
CA TRP A 76 10.28 -9.58 -2.17
C TRP A 76 10.29 -9.45 -0.64
N ARG A 77 11.49 -9.45 0.00
CA ARG A 77 11.65 -9.23 1.44
C ARG A 77 11.25 -7.82 1.86
N ARG A 78 11.67 -6.80 1.10
CA ARG A 78 11.27 -5.40 1.29
C ARG A 78 9.76 -5.24 1.20
N ARG A 79 9.15 -5.83 0.16
CA ARG A 79 7.69 -5.82 -0.03
C ARG A 79 6.93 -6.53 1.09
N ASN A 80 7.51 -7.54 1.72
CA ASN A 80 6.85 -8.26 2.80
C ASN A 80 6.60 -7.36 4.02
N ALA A 81 7.48 -6.39 4.30
CA ALA A 81 7.29 -5.43 5.38
C ALA A 81 5.99 -4.62 5.20
N LEU A 82 5.66 -4.22 3.97
CA LEU A 82 4.41 -3.52 3.66
C LEU A 82 3.16 -4.36 3.93
N LYS A 83 3.21 -5.66 3.63
CA LYS A 83 2.11 -6.60 3.93
C LYS A 83 1.95 -6.83 5.44
N MET A 84 3.07 -6.85 6.16
CA MET A 84 3.05 -6.97 7.62
C MET A 84 2.45 -5.71 8.26
N TRP A 85 2.87 -4.53 7.81
CA TRP A 85 2.39 -3.22 8.29
C TRP A 85 0.90 -3.00 8.00
N THR A 86 0.48 -3.09 6.74
CA THR A 86 -0.92 -2.84 6.35
C THR A 86 -1.88 -3.96 6.73
N GLY A 87 -1.38 -5.20 6.81
CA GLY A 87 -2.21 -6.41 6.85
C GLY A 87 -2.84 -6.80 5.54
N TRP A 88 -2.57 -6.06 4.45
CA TRP A 88 -3.09 -6.37 3.13
C TRP A 88 -2.21 -7.40 2.40
N PRO A 89 -2.80 -8.46 1.81
CA PRO A 89 -2.02 -9.61 1.33
C PRO A 89 -1.40 -9.44 -0.07
N THR A 90 -1.88 -8.51 -0.89
CA THR A 90 -1.59 -8.45 -2.34
C THR A 90 -1.07 -7.09 -2.81
N PHE A 91 -0.55 -7.04 -4.05
CA PHE A 91 -0.26 -5.80 -4.75
C PHE A 91 -1.13 -5.69 -6.01
N PRO A 92 -1.57 -4.48 -6.41
CA PRO A 92 -1.25 -3.19 -5.78
C PRO A 92 -1.89 -2.99 -4.41
N MET A 93 -1.28 -2.16 -3.57
CA MET A 93 -1.94 -1.52 -2.41
C MET A 93 -2.26 -0.09 -2.83
N VAL A 94 -3.52 0.31 -2.73
CA VAL A 94 -3.98 1.63 -3.17
C VAL A 94 -4.43 2.43 -1.96
N PHE A 95 -3.83 3.60 -1.78
CA PHE A 95 -4.19 4.56 -0.75
C PHE A 95 -4.86 5.77 -1.37
N VAL A 96 -5.89 6.27 -0.72
CA VAL A 96 -6.65 7.47 -1.10
C VAL A 96 -6.82 8.32 0.15
N ARG A 97 -6.31 9.56 0.14
CA ARG A 97 -6.34 10.49 1.29
C ARG A 97 -5.88 9.85 2.60
N GLY A 98 -4.76 9.15 2.59
CA GLY A 98 -4.25 8.48 3.80
C GLY A 98 -4.86 7.10 4.08
N VAL A 99 -5.96 6.74 3.43
CA VAL A 99 -6.73 5.53 3.72
C VAL A 99 -6.40 4.42 2.72
N LEU A 100 -6.06 3.23 3.21
CA LEU A 100 -5.91 2.04 2.38
C LEU A 100 -7.29 1.55 1.90
N ILE A 101 -7.55 1.62 0.61
CA ILE A 101 -8.82 1.20 0.00
C ILE A 101 -8.79 -0.24 -0.53
N GLY A 102 -7.62 -0.90 -0.51
CA GLY A 102 -7.44 -2.27 -0.97
C GLY A 102 -6.54 -2.38 -2.20
N GLY A 103 -6.89 -3.27 -3.12
CA GLY A 103 -6.12 -3.56 -4.32
C GLY A 103 -6.79 -3.14 -5.62
N ALA A 104 -6.39 -3.76 -6.73
CA ALA A 104 -6.87 -3.38 -8.06
C ALA A 104 -8.39 -3.57 -8.21
N GLN A 105 -8.94 -4.67 -7.69
CA GLN A 105 -10.37 -4.97 -7.78
C GLN A 105 -11.20 -3.99 -6.94
N ASP A 106 -10.75 -3.68 -5.73
CA ASP A 106 -11.40 -2.73 -4.83
C ASP A 106 -11.40 -1.31 -5.43
N LEU A 107 -10.26 -0.90 -6.00
CA LEU A 107 -10.18 0.35 -6.77
C LEU A 107 -11.16 0.38 -7.94
N THR A 108 -11.24 -0.68 -8.74
CA THR A 108 -12.20 -0.77 -9.84
C THR A 108 -13.64 -0.66 -9.33
N ALA A 109 -13.96 -1.29 -8.19
CA ALA A 109 -15.29 -1.22 -7.59
C ALA A 109 -15.64 0.21 -7.14
N LEU A 110 -14.73 0.88 -6.44
CA LEU A 110 -14.90 2.26 -5.97
C LEU A 110 -15.00 3.28 -7.12
N LEU A 111 -14.27 3.06 -8.21
CA LEU A 111 -14.43 3.84 -9.43
C LEU A 111 -15.81 3.68 -10.06
N ARG A 112 -16.35 2.45 -10.05
CA ARG A 112 -17.65 2.13 -10.67
C ARG A 112 -18.83 2.67 -9.88
N CYS A 113 -18.79 2.62 -8.55
CA CYS A 113 -19.87 3.17 -7.71
C CYS A 113 -19.74 4.69 -7.50
N GLY A 114 -18.64 5.31 -7.93
CA GLY A 114 -18.40 6.75 -7.77
C GLY A 114 -17.83 7.16 -6.41
N GLU A 115 -17.76 6.24 -5.45
CA GLU A 115 -17.27 6.48 -4.09
C GLU A 115 -15.81 6.97 -4.06
N LEU A 116 -14.98 6.53 -5.02
CA LEU A 116 -13.61 7.04 -5.12
C LEU A 116 -13.56 8.57 -5.31
N ARG A 117 -14.50 9.14 -6.06
CA ARG A 117 -14.55 10.58 -6.30
C ARG A 117 -14.94 11.31 -5.03
N THR A 118 -15.92 10.80 -4.28
CA THR A 118 -16.32 11.32 -2.97
C THR A 118 -15.15 11.33 -2.00
N LEU A 119 -14.39 10.23 -1.91
CA LEU A 119 -13.18 10.15 -1.06
C LEU A 119 -12.10 11.18 -1.44
N LEU A 120 -12.05 11.64 -2.69
CA LEU A 120 -11.09 12.64 -3.15
C LEU A 120 -11.55 14.08 -2.87
N GLU A 121 -12.86 14.29 -2.91
CA GLU A 121 -13.53 15.57 -2.65
C GLU A 121 -13.67 15.86 -1.15
N ASP A 122 -13.80 14.83 -0.33
CA ASP A 122 -13.75 14.93 1.13
C ASP A 122 -12.33 15.36 1.55
N VAL A 123 -12.19 16.66 1.80
CA VAL A 123 -10.98 17.26 2.36
C VAL A 123 -11.03 17.07 3.88
N PRO A 124 -10.04 16.40 4.50
CA PRO A 124 -9.88 16.42 5.95
C PRO A 124 -9.50 17.81 6.47
#